data_AF-A0A9P7Y3F1-F1
#
_entry.id   AF-A0A9P7Y3F1-F1
#
_cell.length_a   1.000
_cell.length_b   1.000
_cell.length_c   1.000
_cell.angle_alpha   90.00
_cell.angle_beta   90.00
_cell.angle_gamma   90.00
#
_symmetry.space_group_name_H-M   'P 1'
#
loop_
_entity.id
_entity.type
_entity.pdbx_description
1 polymer ?
#
loop_
_entity_poly.entity_id
_entity_poly.type
_entity_poly.pdbx_seq_one_letter_code
_entity_poly.pdbx_strand_id
1 'polypeptide(L)'
;MADDDDFKFADYTDRISASREPDVEAIDPVGDVAHLTQAWVDERAAPELLQYQEQCIQRLLAKIEEQTLVVEELDPRNDTSVILSILYQTELERVKFVLRSYLRTRISKIERFCAYVLNDGPTRKRLSRAELHYAEKYVSQPILDEAVFCRITEDIGDYQLDE
;
A
#
# COMPACT_ATOMS: atom_id res chain seq x y z
N MET A 1 -34.80 -42.86 -24.47
CA MET A 1 -33.44 -42.82 -23.88
C MET A 1 -32.78 -41.63 -24.54
N ALA A 2 -32.90 -40.47 -23.90
CA ALA A 2 -32.22 -39.25 -24.32
C ALA A 2 -30.96 -39.22 -23.45
N ASP A 3 -29.82 -39.42 -24.08
CA ASP A 3 -28.53 -39.35 -23.40
C ASP A 3 -28.20 -37.89 -23.17
N ASP A 4 -27.85 -37.59 -21.93
CA ASP A 4 -27.41 -36.30 -21.43
C ASP A 4 -26.18 -35.81 -22.22
N ASP A 5 -26.30 -34.65 -22.87
CA ASP A 5 -25.15 -33.87 -23.32
C ASP A 5 -24.41 -33.35 -22.07
N ASP A 6 -23.51 -34.20 -21.55
CA ASP A 6 -22.53 -33.90 -20.52
C ASP A 6 -21.55 -32.86 -21.07
N PHE A 7 -21.94 -31.58 -20.95
CA PHE A 7 -21.10 -30.42 -21.27
C PHE A 7 -19.95 -30.35 -20.26
N LYS A 8 -18.96 -31.24 -20.42
CA LYS A 8 -17.74 -31.23 -19.63
C LYS A 8 -17.00 -29.93 -19.89
N PHE A 9 -17.11 -29.03 -18.93
CA PHE A 9 -16.18 -27.93 -18.69
C PHE A 9 -14.82 -28.56 -18.37
N ALA A 10 -14.11 -29.01 -19.41
CA ALA A 10 -12.75 -29.50 -19.26
C ALA A 10 -11.91 -28.32 -18.78
N ASP A 11 -11.46 -28.43 -17.55
CA ASP A 11 -10.61 -27.49 -16.84
C ASP A 11 -9.40 -27.13 -17.71
N TYR A 12 -9.46 -25.95 -18.32
CA TYR A 12 -8.44 -25.46 -19.24
C TYR A 12 -7.12 -25.16 -18.50
N THR A 13 -7.15 -25.11 -17.17
CA THR A 13 -5.99 -24.80 -16.34
C THR A 13 -4.92 -25.89 -16.38
N ASP A 14 -5.29 -27.13 -16.72
CA ASP A 14 -4.38 -28.28 -16.60
C ASP A 14 -3.42 -28.44 -17.80
N ARG A 15 -3.67 -27.74 -18.91
CA ARG A 15 -2.80 -27.76 -20.11
C ARG A 15 -1.64 -26.77 -20.09
N ILE A 16 -1.59 -25.89 -19.09
CA ILE A 16 -0.52 -24.88 -18.92
C ILE A 16 0.62 -25.42 -18.02
N SER A 17 0.54 -26.67 -17.56
CA SER A 17 1.47 -27.21 -16.55
C SER A 17 2.62 -28.07 -17.11
N ALA A 18 2.79 -28.17 -18.42
CA ALA A 18 3.75 -29.10 -19.04
C ALA A 18 4.93 -28.42 -19.76
N SER A 19 5.58 -27.44 -19.12
CA SER A 19 7.00 -27.07 -19.30
C SER A 19 7.29 -25.74 -18.60
N ARG A 20 7.34 -25.73 -17.27
CA ARG A 20 7.73 -24.55 -16.50
C ARG A 20 9.21 -24.66 -16.15
N GLU A 21 10.07 -24.06 -16.97
CA GLU A 21 11.41 -23.69 -16.51
C GLU A 21 11.24 -22.80 -15.26
N PRO A 22 11.99 -23.03 -14.18
CA PRO A 22 11.88 -22.22 -12.98
C PRO A 22 12.72 -20.97 -13.16
N ASP A 23 12.24 -19.99 -13.93
CA ASP A 23 12.87 -18.68 -13.98
C ASP A 23 11.86 -17.54 -14.15
N VAL A 24 12.10 -16.49 -13.37
CA VAL A 24 11.28 -15.30 -13.08
C VAL A 24 10.10 -15.58 -12.15
N GLU A 25 10.15 -15.03 -10.93
CA GLU A 25 8.98 -14.93 -10.02
C GLU A 25 7.79 -14.43 -10.83
N ALA A 26 6.83 -15.30 -11.10
CA ALA A 26 5.62 -14.91 -11.81
C ALA A 26 4.91 -13.88 -10.93
N ILE A 27 4.98 -12.61 -11.33
CA ILE A 27 4.29 -11.51 -10.67
C ILE A 27 2.81 -11.83 -10.72
N ASP A 28 2.23 -12.18 -9.57
CA ASP A 28 0.81 -12.42 -9.41
C ASP A 28 0.14 -11.15 -8.86
N PRO A 29 -0.55 -10.36 -9.70
CA PRO A 29 -1.19 -9.12 -9.26
C PRO A 29 -2.27 -9.38 -8.22
N VAL A 30 -2.94 -10.53 -8.27
CA VAL A 30 -3.98 -10.91 -7.31
C VAL A 30 -3.34 -11.19 -5.95
N GLY A 31 -2.22 -11.93 -5.96
CA GLY A 31 -1.39 -12.16 -4.80
C GLY A 31 -0.86 -10.86 -4.18
N ASP A 32 -0.40 -9.91 -4.99
CA ASP A 32 0.06 -8.60 -4.51
C ASP A 32 -1.08 -7.77 -3.87
N VAL A 33 -2.28 -7.76 -4.46
CA VAL A 33 -3.44 -7.06 -3.87
C VAL A 33 -3.85 -7.72 -2.56
N ALA A 34 -3.87 -9.05 -2.48
CA ALA A 34 -4.16 -9.77 -1.24
C ALA A 34 -3.11 -9.49 -0.16
N HIS A 35 -1.83 -9.51 -0.52
CA HIS A 35 -0.72 -9.19 0.37
C HIS A 35 -0.82 -7.76 0.92
N LEU A 36 -1.05 -6.77 0.05
CA LEU A 36 -1.23 -5.38 0.48
C LEU A 36 -2.46 -5.21 1.39
N THR A 37 -3.55 -5.91 1.08
CA THR A 37 -4.77 -5.89 1.90
C THR A 37 -4.49 -6.44 3.31
N GLN A 38 -3.73 -7.52 3.42
CA GLN A 38 -3.33 -8.07 4.71
C GLN A 38 -2.41 -7.10 5.46
N ALA A 39 -1.37 -6.59 4.79
CA ALA A 39 -0.46 -5.61 5.37
C ALA A 39 -1.20 -4.35 5.86
N TRP A 40 -2.26 -3.93 5.17
CA TRP A 40 -3.13 -2.84 5.61
C TRP A 40 -3.92 -3.17 6.87
N VAL A 41 -4.50 -4.36 6.96
CA VAL A 41 -5.21 -4.81 8.17
C VAL A 41 -4.25 -4.89 9.36
N ASP A 42 -3.08 -5.48 9.14
CA ASP A 42 -2.04 -5.63 10.17
C ASP A 42 -1.54 -4.26 10.64
N GLU A 43 -1.27 -3.34 9.71
CA GLU A 43 -0.84 -1.98 10.03
C GLU A 43 -1.92 -1.25 10.84
N ARG A 44 -3.21 -1.42 10.54
CA ARG A 44 -4.29 -0.81 11.33
C ARG A 44 -4.41 -1.40 12.74
N ALA A 45 -4.11 -2.68 12.90
CA ALA A 45 -4.21 -3.38 14.19
C ALA A 45 -2.96 -3.17 15.07
N ALA A 46 -1.79 -2.94 14.47
CA ALA A 46 -0.55 -2.77 15.21
C ALA A 46 -0.45 -1.40 15.89
N PRO A 47 0.01 -1.32 17.15
CA PRO A 47 0.28 -0.04 17.82
C PRO A 47 1.54 0.64 17.30
N GLU A 48 2.54 -0.15 16.90
CA GLU A 48 3.80 0.31 16.31
C GLU A 48 3.76 0.31 14.77
N LEU A 49 4.72 1.01 14.16
CA LEU A 49 4.86 1.07 12.70
C LEU A 49 5.50 -0.22 12.18
N LEU A 50 4.84 -0.89 11.22
CA LEU A 50 5.36 -2.13 10.63
C LEU A 50 6.33 -1.86 9.47
N GLN A 51 6.92 -2.91 8.90
CA GLN A 51 7.82 -2.81 7.76
C GLN A 51 7.08 -2.32 6.50
N TYR A 52 7.60 -1.28 5.85
CA TYR A 52 7.08 -0.80 4.57
C TYR A 52 7.22 -1.87 3.47
N GLN A 53 6.11 -2.17 2.79
CA GLN A 53 6.02 -3.18 1.73
C GLN A 53 6.47 -2.63 0.36
N GLU A 54 7.75 -2.24 0.24
CA GLU A 54 8.28 -1.52 -0.92
C GLU A 54 8.05 -2.23 -2.26
N GLN A 55 8.47 -3.49 -2.36
CA GLN A 55 8.41 -4.25 -3.60
C GLN A 55 6.96 -4.45 -4.06
N CYS A 56 6.06 -4.80 -3.14
CA CYS A 56 4.63 -4.98 -3.43
C CYS A 56 4.00 -3.67 -3.94
N ILE A 57 4.28 -2.54 -3.27
CA ILE A 57 3.75 -1.24 -3.68
C ILE A 57 4.28 -0.82 -5.05
N GLN A 58 5.58 -1.04 -5.32
CA GLN A 58 6.17 -0.72 -6.63
C GLN A 58 5.52 -1.55 -7.76
N ARG A 59 5.33 -2.86 -7.55
CA ARG A 59 4.66 -3.73 -8.53
C ARG A 59 3.20 -3.31 -8.75
N LEU A 60 2.46 -3.03 -7.69
CA LEU A 60 1.06 -2.59 -7.79
C LEU A 60 0.92 -1.24 -8.48
N LEU A 61 1.79 -0.27 -8.20
CA LEU A 61 1.77 1.02 -8.89
C LEU A 61 2.02 0.86 -10.40
N ALA A 62 3.00 0.04 -10.79
CA ALA A 62 3.27 -0.25 -12.20
C ALA A 62 2.06 -0.93 -12.87
N LYS A 63 1.43 -1.90 -12.19
CA LYS A 63 0.23 -2.57 -12.72
C LYS A 63 -0.99 -1.66 -12.83
N ILE A 64 -1.17 -0.75 -11.88
CA ILE A 64 -2.22 0.27 -11.94
C ILE A 64 -2.02 1.17 -13.16
N GLU A 65 -0.78 1.58 -13.45
CA GLU A 65 -0.46 2.40 -14.62
C GLU A 65 -0.73 1.65 -15.93
N GLU A 66 -0.23 0.41 -16.05
CA GLU A 66 -0.48 -0.46 -17.20
C GLU A 66 -1.98 -0.66 -17.47
N GLN A 67 -2.76 -1.02 -16.45
CA GLN A 67 -4.18 -1.26 -16.60
C GLN A 67 -4.98 0.03 -16.84
N THR A 68 -4.49 1.19 -16.39
CA THR A 68 -5.10 2.48 -16.73
C THR A 68 -4.98 2.75 -18.23
N LEU A 69 -3.82 2.47 -18.84
CA LEU A 69 -3.63 2.60 -20.30
C LEU A 69 -4.54 1.64 -21.07
N VAL A 70 -4.67 0.39 -20.63
CA VAL A 70 -5.59 -0.58 -21.25
C VAL A 70 -7.02 -0.07 -21.27
N VAL A 71 -7.47 0.58 -20.18
CA VAL A 71 -8.82 1.18 -20.11
C VAL A 71 -8.99 2.33 -21.10
N GLU A 72 -7.95 3.14 -21.30
CA GLU A 72 -7.96 4.26 -22.24
C GLU A 72 -7.98 3.82 -23.71
N GLU A 73 -7.45 2.64 -24.02
CA GLU A 73 -7.44 2.05 -25.36
C GLU A 73 -8.76 1.38 -25.78
N LEU A 74 -9.68 1.13 -24.84
CA LEU A 74 -10.96 0.48 -25.12
C LEU A 74 -11.88 1.39 -25.95
N ASP A 75 -12.40 0.88 -27.07
CA ASP A 75 -13.32 1.62 -27.95
C ASP A 75 -14.66 1.93 -27.24
N PRO A 76 -14.99 3.21 -27.00
CA PRO A 76 -16.24 3.59 -26.33
C PRO A 76 -17.51 3.34 -27.17
N ARG A 77 -17.37 2.98 -28.45
CA ARG A 77 -18.51 2.68 -29.35
C ARG A 77 -18.94 1.22 -29.30
N ASN A 78 -18.14 0.35 -28.69
CA ASN A 78 -18.45 -1.07 -28.53
C ASN A 78 -19.05 -1.31 -27.14
N ASP A 79 -20.30 -1.78 -27.07
CA ASP A 79 -21.00 -2.07 -25.82
C ASP A 79 -20.21 -3.02 -24.90
N THR A 80 -19.51 -4.00 -25.48
CA THR A 80 -18.67 -4.93 -24.70
C THR A 80 -17.48 -4.20 -24.08
N SER A 81 -16.82 -3.33 -24.85
CA SER A 81 -15.71 -2.50 -24.37
C SER A 81 -16.14 -1.54 -23.27
N VAL A 82 -17.35 -0.98 -23.36
CA VAL A 82 -17.92 -0.12 -22.31
C VAL A 82 -18.09 -0.90 -21.00
N ILE A 83 -18.66 -2.11 -21.06
CA ILE A 83 -18.80 -2.97 -19.87
C ILE A 83 -17.43 -3.31 -19.27
N LEU A 84 -16.46 -3.71 -20.10
CA LEU A 84 -15.10 -4.02 -19.65
C LEU A 84 -14.41 -2.80 -19.02
N SER A 85 -14.57 -1.62 -19.61
CA SER A 85 -14.02 -0.36 -19.09
C SER A 85 -14.56 -0.06 -17.70
N ILE A 86 -15.87 -0.20 -17.48
CA ILE A 86 -16.50 -0.02 -16.16
C ILE A 86 -15.93 -1.01 -15.13
N LEU A 87 -15.79 -2.28 -15.50
CA LEU A 87 -15.24 -3.31 -14.61
C LEU A 87 -13.79 -3.01 -14.22
N TYR A 88 -12.93 -2.69 -15.18
CA TYR A 88 -11.54 -2.35 -14.91
C TYR A 88 -11.38 -1.05 -14.11
N GLN A 89 -12.17 -0.02 -14.41
CA GLN A 89 -12.16 1.22 -13.63
C GLN A 89 -12.56 0.97 -12.17
N THR A 90 -13.64 0.20 -11.96
CA THR A 90 -14.11 -0.17 -10.62
C THR A 90 -13.04 -0.93 -9.85
N GLU A 91 -12.37 -1.89 -10.49
CA GLU A 91 -11.30 -2.65 -9.82
C GLU A 91 -10.08 -1.79 -9.51
N LEU A 92 -9.67 -0.92 -10.45
CA LEU A 92 -8.60 0.06 -10.22
C LEU A 92 -8.90 0.96 -9.02
N GLU A 93 -10.15 1.40 -8.86
CA GLU A 93 -10.57 2.20 -7.72
C GLU A 93 -10.46 1.44 -6.40
N ARG A 94 -10.86 0.16 -6.37
CA ARG A 94 -10.73 -0.70 -5.18
C ARG A 94 -9.28 -0.88 -4.77
N VAL A 95 -8.38 -1.16 -5.72
CA VAL A 95 -6.95 -1.31 -5.44
C VAL A 95 -6.33 0.01 -4.98
N LYS A 96 -6.63 1.12 -5.68
CA LYS A 96 -6.16 2.46 -5.30
C LYS A 96 -6.67 2.87 -3.91
N PHE A 97 -7.89 2.45 -3.52
CA PHE A 97 -8.42 2.68 -2.18
C PHE A 97 -7.58 1.97 -1.12
N VAL A 98 -7.30 0.66 -1.28
CA VAL A 98 -6.48 -0.10 -0.32
C VAL A 98 -5.09 0.53 -0.19
N LEU A 99 -4.45 0.86 -1.32
CA LEU A 99 -3.13 1.50 -1.34
C LEU A 99 -3.12 2.84 -0.58
N ARG A 100 -4.07 3.72 -0.87
CA ARG A 100 -4.18 5.01 -0.16
C ARG A 100 -4.47 4.81 1.32
N SER A 101 -5.33 3.86 1.67
CA SER A 101 -5.69 3.57 3.05
C SER A 101 -4.48 3.09 3.85
N TYR A 102 -3.69 2.16 3.30
CA TYR A 102 -2.42 1.69 3.85
C TYR A 102 -1.45 2.85 4.12
N LEU A 103 -1.17 3.66 3.09
CA LEU A 103 -0.23 4.77 3.22
C LEU A 103 -0.69 5.82 4.23
N ARG A 104 -1.99 6.15 4.26
CA ARG A 104 -2.55 7.11 5.23
C ARG A 104 -2.46 6.59 6.66
N THR A 105 -2.73 5.31 6.89
CA THR A 105 -2.57 4.71 8.22
C THR A 105 -1.13 4.84 8.71
N ARG A 106 -0.15 4.60 7.83
CA ARG A 106 1.27 4.73 8.16
C ARG A 106 1.69 6.16 8.44
N ILE A 107 1.31 7.12 7.59
CA ILE A 107 1.59 8.55 7.82
C ILE A 107 1.03 9.01 9.17
N SER A 108 -0.20 8.62 9.51
CA SER A 108 -0.81 8.97 10.80
C SER A 108 0.00 8.43 12.00
N LYS A 109 0.56 7.23 11.91
CA LYS A 109 1.46 6.69 12.94
C LYS A 109 2.80 7.45 13.00
N ILE A 110 3.37 7.77 11.84
CA ILE A 110 4.62 8.54 11.74
C ILE A 110 4.45 9.91 12.40
N GLU A 111 3.34 10.60 12.16
CA GLU A 111 3.05 11.90 12.78
C GLU A 111 2.92 11.79 14.30
N ARG A 112 2.19 10.77 14.76
CA ARG A 112 1.94 10.55 16.19
C ARG A 112 3.22 10.22 16.97
N PHE A 113 4.14 9.49 16.37
CA PHE A 113 5.36 8.99 17.01
C PHE A 113 6.64 9.53 16.37
N CYS A 114 6.59 10.73 15.77
CA CYS A 114 7.62 11.23 14.86
C CYS A 114 9.03 11.26 15.47
N ALA A 115 9.16 11.79 16.69
CA ALA A 115 10.45 11.84 17.39
C ALA A 115 11.02 10.44 17.67
N TYR A 116 10.19 9.49 18.09
CA TYR A 116 10.60 8.09 18.29
C TYR A 116 11.05 7.45 16.98
N VAL A 117 10.26 7.62 15.91
CA VAL A 117 10.53 7.03 14.59
C VAL A 117 11.87 7.51 14.00
N LEU A 118 12.24 8.78 14.20
CA LEU A 118 13.50 9.33 13.66
C LEU A 118 14.73 8.96 14.51
N ASN A 119 14.56 8.83 15.83
CA ASN A 119 15.65 8.54 16.76
C ASN A 119 15.93 7.03 16.87
N ASP A 120 14.92 6.18 16.68
CA ASP A 120 15.08 4.73 16.75
C ASP A 120 15.55 4.14 15.41
N GLY A 121 16.79 3.67 15.38
CA GLY A 121 17.42 3.08 14.19
C GLY A 121 16.61 1.94 13.52
N PRO A 122 16.12 0.92 14.25
CA PRO A 122 15.31 -0.14 13.66
C PRO A 122 13.97 0.36 13.11
N THR A 123 13.25 1.24 13.82
CA THR A 123 11.99 1.82 13.31
C THR A 123 12.24 2.68 12.07
N ARG A 124 13.32 3.48 12.05
CA ARG A 124 13.69 4.30 10.89
C ARG A 124 13.90 3.48 9.61
N LYS A 125 14.41 2.24 9.72
CA LYS A 125 14.57 1.31 8.58
C LYS A 125 13.25 0.75 8.04
N ARG A 126 12.16 0.83 8.81
CA ARG A 126 10.83 0.39 8.39
C ARG A 126 10.10 1.41 7.50
N LEU A 127 10.65 2.62 7.33
CA LEU A 127 10.05 3.68 6.53
C LEU A 127 10.46 3.58 5.07
N SER A 128 9.57 4.01 4.18
CA SER A 128 9.96 4.32 2.81
C SER A 128 10.81 5.60 2.76
N ARG A 129 11.55 5.80 1.66
CA ARG A 129 12.31 7.06 1.43
C ARG A 129 11.42 8.30 1.48
N ALA A 130 10.20 8.22 0.94
CA ALA A 130 9.25 9.32 0.96
C ALA A 130 8.70 9.58 2.38
N GLU A 131 8.42 8.52 3.14
CA GLU A 131 7.99 8.60 4.54
C GLU A 131 9.08 9.23 5.42
N LEU A 132 10.35 8.85 5.21
CA LEU A 132 11.48 9.41 5.95
C LEU A 132 11.64 10.90 5.66
N HIS A 133 11.59 11.30 4.39
CA HIS A 133 11.63 12.71 4.01
C HIS A 133 10.46 13.51 4.61
N TYR A 134 9.26 12.92 4.62
CA TYR A 134 8.09 13.53 5.25
C TYR A 134 8.30 13.74 6.76
N ALA A 135 8.78 12.71 7.46
CA ALA A 135 9.02 12.75 8.91
C ALA A 135 10.07 13.80 9.29
N GLU A 136 11.20 13.86 8.57
CA GLU A 136 12.25 14.85 8.80
C GLU A 136 11.73 16.29 8.64
N LYS A 137 10.90 16.53 7.62
CA LYS A 137 10.25 17.83 7.41
C LYS A 137 9.20 18.13 8.49
N TYR A 138 8.45 17.13 8.93
CA TYR A 138 7.40 17.30 9.94
C TYR A 138 7.97 17.81 11.27
N VAL A 139 9.11 17.27 11.74
CA VAL A 139 9.76 17.74 12.98
C VAL A 139 10.28 19.17 12.87
N SER A 140 10.76 19.60 11.70
CA SER A 140 11.24 20.97 11.49
C SER A 140 10.15 22.05 11.60
N GLN A 141 8.88 21.63 11.68
CA GLN A 141 7.73 22.50 11.90
C GLN A 141 7.12 22.21 13.29
N PRO A 142 7.83 22.49 14.40
CA PRO A 142 7.22 22.35 15.71
C PRO A 142 6.10 23.38 15.85
N ILE A 143 4.86 22.90 15.84
CA ILE A 143 3.66 23.71 16.13
C ILE A 143 3.71 24.28 17.56
N LEU A 144 4.63 23.77 18.39
CA LEU A 144 4.84 24.17 19.77
C LEU A 144 5.64 25.47 19.91
N ASP A 145 6.46 25.87 18.93
CA ASP A 145 7.25 27.10 19.04
C ASP A 145 6.37 28.34 19.04
N GLU A 146 5.34 28.35 18.19
CA GLU A 146 4.35 29.43 18.12
C GLU A 146 3.42 29.44 19.35
N ALA A 147 3.09 28.28 19.89
CA ALA A 147 2.09 28.15 20.96
C ALA A 147 2.65 28.20 22.39
N VAL A 148 3.90 27.77 22.62
CA VAL A 148 4.42 27.48 23.97
C VAL A 148 5.81 28.09 24.21
N PHE A 149 6.79 27.94 23.30
CA PHE A 149 8.16 28.37 23.57
C PHE A 149 8.33 29.90 23.65
N CYS A 150 7.56 30.68 22.89
CA CYS A 150 7.60 32.15 23.00
C CYS A 150 7.08 32.71 24.36
N ARG A 151 6.52 31.86 25.24
CA ARG A 151 6.09 32.26 26.59
C ARG A 151 7.02 31.78 27.70
N ILE A 152 7.96 30.91 27.39
CA ILE A 152 8.91 30.36 28.35
C ILE A 152 10.24 31.06 28.09
N THR A 153 10.48 32.14 28.84
CA THR A 153 11.70 32.97 28.73
C THR A 153 12.90 32.36 29.45
N GLU A 154 12.71 31.28 30.20
CA GLU A 154 13.75 30.65 31.02
C GLU A 154 13.66 29.13 30.93
N ASP A 155 14.82 28.49 30.85
CA ASP A 155 14.97 27.04 30.92
C ASP A 155 14.51 26.54 32.31
N ILE A 156 13.49 25.68 32.37
CA ILE A 156 12.88 25.22 33.64
C ILE A 156 13.69 24.08 34.28
N GLY A 157 14.85 23.74 33.70
CA GLY A 157 15.80 22.78 34.27
C GLY A 157 15.41 21.32 34.03
N ASP A 158 16.39 20.44 34.22
CA ASP A 158 16.25 19.01 33.97
C ASP A 158 15.33 18.34 34.98
N TYR A 159 14.41 17.51 34.46
CA TYR A 159 13.49 16.69 35.26
C TYR A 159 14.27 15.65 36.05
N GLN A 160 14.44 15.86 37.36
CA GLN A 160 15.00 14.86 38.26
C GLN A 160 13.91 13.83 38.61
N LEU A 161 14.14 12.57 38.20
CA LEU A 161 13.39 11.44 38.74
C LEU A 161 13.93 11.17 40.14
N ASP A 162 13.12 11.41 41.16
CA ASP A 162 13.43 10.96 42.51
C ASP A 162 13.50 9.42 42.52
N GLU A 163 14.58 8.87 43.08
CA GLU A 163 14.87 7.43 43.19
C GLU A 163 13.77 6.62 43.90
#